data_AF-A0A358TY68-F1
#
_entry.id   AF-A0A358TY68-F1
#
_cell.length_a   1.000
_cell.length_b   1.000
_cell.length_c   1.000
_cell.angle_alpha   90.00
_cell.angle_beta   90.00
_cell.angle_gamma   90.00
#
_symmetry.space_group_name_H-M   'P 1'
#
loop_
_entity.id
_entity.type
_entity.pdbx_description
1 polymer ?
#
loop_
_entity_poly.entity_id
_entity_poly.type
_entity_poly.pdbx_seq_one_letter_code
_entity_poly.pdbx_strand_id
1 'polypeptide(L)'
;MKVPKIFRMQIQNALTEQVVQGQGLKEVVNTLSNVLQLTVLLEDRFFQPLYFAKPLAGSEHDEDFIMPSLSQEFWLNGPGRTYYREMTHKKKSIKLPVLKDVPSQYPRLVAPIVVEEEIFGYLTVGCIRDGLESFEIAAITHATTICSVEFLKQLIALKAENSVKGDLIRDLLSG
;
A
#
# COMPACT_ATOMS: atom_id res chain seq x y z
N MET A 1 -20.87 5.57 15.41
CA MET A 1 -21.65 4.32 15.54
C MET A 1 -20.66 3.21 15.89
N LYS A 2 -20.87 2.39 16.95
CA LYS A 2 -19.88 1.37 17.35
C LYS A 2 -19.97 0.15 16.43
N VAL A 3 -18.93 -0.10 15.63
CA VAL A 3 -18.82 -1.32 14.82
C VAL A 3 -18.73 -2.55 15.75
N PRO A 4 -19.56 -3.61 15.54
CA PRO A 4 -19.57 -4.78 16.42
C PRO A 4 -18.23 -5.54 16.43
N LYS A 5 -17.83 -6.05 17.60
CA LYS A 5 -16.59 -6.86 17.79
C LYS A 5 -16.48 -8.06 16.82
N ILE A 6 -17.61 -8.63 16.42
CA ILE A 6 -17.69 -9.79 15.51
C ILE A 6 -17.21 -9.43 14.10
N PHE A 7 -17.58 -8.25 13.61
CA PHE A 7 -17.18 -7.75 12.29
C PHE A 7 -15.66 -7.49 12.21
N ARG A 8 -15.09 -6.97 13.32
CA ARG A 8 -13.64 -6.79 13.47
C ARG A 8 -12.85 -8.10 13.34
N MET A 9 -13.36 -9.19 13.91
CA MET A 9 -12.69 -10.50 13.90
C MET A 9 -12.82 -11.20 12.54
N GLN A 10 -13.96 -11.06 11.87
CA GLN A 10 -14.17 -11.60 10.52
C GLN A 10 -13.26 -10.94 9.49
N ILE A 11 -13.02 -9.63 9.60
CA ILE A 11 -12.09 -8.90 8.73
C ILE A 11 -10.64 -9.32 8.97
N GLN A 12 -10.22 -9.39 10.25
CA GLN A 12 -8.87 -9.85 10.57
C GLN A 12 -8.65 -11.28 10.07
N ASN A 13 -9.65 -12.15 10.20
CA ASN A 13 -9.57 -13.52 9.68
C ASN A 13 -9.57 -13.55 8.14
N ALA A 14 -10.37 -12.74 7.45
CA ALA A 14 -10.40 -12.68 5.99
C ALA A 14 -9.06 -12.17 5.41
N LEU A 15 -8.49 -11.11 5.99
CA LEU A 15 -7.17 -10.62 5.61
C LEU A 15 -6.08 -11.65 5.96
N THR A 16 -6.13 -12.28 7.14
CA THR A 16 -5.11 -13.27 7.55
C THR A 16 -5.18 -14.55 6.71
N GLU A 17 -6.36 -15.07 6.38
CA GLU A 17 -6.54 -16.28 5.56
C GLU A 17 -6.07 -16.07 4.11
N GLN A 18 -6.31 -14.89 3.53
CA GLN A 18 -5.91 -14.56 2.15
C GLN A 18 -4.38 -14.38 2.02
N VAL A 19 -3.74 -13.83 3.04
CA VAL A 19 -2.28 -13.65 3.12
C VAL A 19 -1.54 -14.98 3.21
N VAL A 20 -2.11 -15.91 3.99
CA VAL A 20 -1.54 -17.25 4.18
C VAL A 20 -1.60 -18.06 2.89
N GLN A 21 -2.50 -17.73 1.96
CA GLN A 21 -2.67 -18.43 0.68
C GLN A 21 -1.74 -17.95 -0.45
N GLY A 22 -0.88 -16.95 -0.23
CA GLY A 22 0.17 -16.56 -1.18
C GLY A 22 -0.32 -15.87 -2.45
N GLN A 23 -1.45 -15.16 -2.40
CA GLN A 23 -2.07 -14.54 -3.58
C GLN A 23 -1.37 -13.23 -4.04
N GLY A 24 -0.28 -12.83 -3.38
CA GLY A 24 0.58 -11.72 -3.78
C GLY A 24 -0.01 -10.32 -3.51
N LEU A 25 0.78 -9.28 -3.79
CA LEU A 25 0.47 -7.88 -3.49
C LEU A 25 -0.88 -7.39 -4.05
N LYS A 26 -1.28 -7.86 -5.24
CA LYS A 26 -2.54 -7.46 -5.89
C LYS A 26 -3.75 -7.85 -5.03
N GLU A 27 -3.75 -9.05 -4.48
CA GLU A 27 -4.90 -9.55 -3.74
C GLU A 27 -5.04 -8.87 -2.38
N VAL A 28 -3.92 -8.49 -1.77
CA VAL A 28 -3.91 -7.67 -0.54
C VAL A 28 -4.62 -6.35 -0.79
N VAL A 29 -4.33 -5.69 -1.91
CA VAL A 29 -4.93 -4.41 -2.30
C VAL A 29 -6.43 -4.56 -2.58
N ASN A 30 -6.82 -5.60 -3.33
CA ASN A 30 -8.24 -5.91 -3.58
C ASN A 30 -9.01 -6.19 -2.29
N THR A 31 -8.47 -7.07 -1.44
CA THR A 31 -9.10 -7.47 -0.18
C THR A 31 -9.27 -6.27 0.73
N LEU A 32 -8.23 -5.44 0.87
CA LEU A 32 -8.30 -4.24 1.70
C LEU A 32 -9.36 -3.27 1.17
N SER A 33 -9.42 -3.06 -0.15
CA SER A 33 -10.44 -2.19 -0.75
C SER A 33 -11.85 -2.69 -0.48
N ASN A 34 -12.09 -4.01 -0.64
CA ASN A 34 -13.38 -4.64 -0.37
C ASN A 34 -13.76 -4.59 1.12
N VAL A 35 -12.80 -4.80 2.00
CA VAL A 35 -13.00 -4.78 3.45
C VAL A 35 -13.35 -3.37 3.94
N LEU A 36 -12.60 -2.37 3.47
CA LEU A 36 -12.77 -0.99 3.89
C LEU A 36 -13.92 -0.29 3.17
N GLN A 37 -14.35 -0.83 2.03
CA GLN A 37 -15.21 -0.13 1.08
C GLN A 37 -14.58 1.21 0.65
N LEU A 38 -13.24 1.22 0.52
CA LEU A 38 -12.45 2.40 0.15
C LEU A 38 -11.55 2.12 -1.05
N THR A 39 -11.19 3.16 -1.80
CA THR A 39 -10.20 3.03 -2.88
C THR A 39 -8.80 2.89 -2.31
N VAL A 40 -8.03 1.93 -2.82
CA VAL A 40 -6.67 1.60 -2.38
C VAL A 40 -5.73 1.61 -3.58
N LEU A 41 -4.55 2.21 -3.41
CA LEU A 41 -3.48 2.28 -4.38
C LEU A 41 -2.19 1.78 -3.72
N LEU A 42 -1.53 0.81 -4.35
CA LEU A 42 -0.18 0.41 -4.01
C LEU A 42 0.79 1.01 -5.02
N GLU A 43 1.80 1.69 -4.52
CA GLU A 43 2.87 2.31 -5.29
C GLU A 43 4.22 1.70 -4.90
N ASP A 44 5.17 1.70 -5.84
CA ASP A 44 6.57 1.41 -5.54
C ASP A 44 7.24 2.58 -4.78
N ARG A 45 8.53 2.42 -4.44
CA ARG A 45 9.30 3.46 -3.74
C ARG A 45 9.47 4.76 -4.52
N PHE A 46 9.16 4.77 -5.82
CA PHE A 46 9.24 5.94 -6.71
C PHE A 46 7.86 6.53 -7.02
N PHE A 47 6.83 6.12 -6.28
CA PHE A 47 5.43 6.53 -6.48
C PHE A 47 4.88 6.12 -7.85
N GLN A 48 5.39 5.04 -8.44
CA GLN A 48 4.79 4.41 -9.61
C GLN A 48 3.69 3.45 -9.17
N PRO A 49 2.47 3.55 -9.73
CA PRO A 49 1.38 2.62 -9.43
C PRO A 49 1.77 1.17 -9.76
N LEU A 50 1.62 0.27 -8.79
CA LEU A 50 1.74 -1.17 -8.97
C LEU A 50 0.35 -1.81 -9.08
N TYR A 51 -0.54 -1.50 -8.14
CA TYR A 51 -1.91 -2.02 -8.12
C TYR A 51 -2.90 -0.98 -7.64
N PHE A 52 -4.12 -1.04 -8.15
CA PHE A 52 -5.20 -0.13 -7.82
C PHE A 52 -6.48 -0.94 -7.66
N ALA A 53 -7.23 -0.69 -6.58
CA ALA A 53 -8.52 -1.30 -6.32
C ALA A 53 -9.54 -0.24 -5.92
N LYS A 54 -10.73 -0.34 -6.51
CA LYS A 54 -11.93 0.39 -6.11
C LYS A 54 -12.85 -0.57 -5.35
N PRO A 55 -13.65 -0.06 -4.39
CA PRO A 55 -14.65 -0.87 -3.74
C PRO A 55 -15.73 -1.32 -4.72
N LEU A 56 -16.45 -2.39 -4.37
CA LEU A 56 -17.60 -2.86 -5.14
C LEU A 56 -18.72 -1.79 -5.17
N ALA A 57 -19.60 -1.85 -6.16
CA ALA A 57 -20.69 -0.90 -6.36
C ALA A 57 -21.55 -0.72 -5.09
N GLY A 58 -21.96 0.53 -4.82
CA GLY A 58 -22.74 0.89 -3.63
C GLY A 58 -21.93 1.33 -2.41
N SER A 59 -20.61 1.49 -2.54
CA SER A 59 -19.76 2.07 -1.49
C SER A 59 -20.03 3.55 -1.25
N GLU A 60 -19.55 4.09 -0.13
CA GLU A 60 -19.62 5.54 0.16
C GLU A 60 -18.75 6.38 -0.81
N HIS A 61 -17.89 5.77 -1.63
CA HIS A 61 -17.25 6.46 -2.75
C HIS A 61 -18.23 6.60 -3.92
N ASP A 62 -18.38 7.83 -4.43
CA ASP A 62 -19.07 8.12 -5.69
C ASP A 62 -18.43 7.32 -6.86
N GLU A 63 -19.22 6.95 -7.87
CA GLU A 63 -18.73 6.25 -9.07
C GLU A 63 -17.60 7.04 -9.76
N ASP A 64 -17.69 8.37 -9.67
CA ASP A 64 -16.72 9.35 -10.20
C ASP A 64 -15.50 9.56 -9.29
N PHE A 65 -15.34 8.81 -8.20
CA PHE A 65 -14.16 8.93 -7.35
C PHE A 65 -12.89 8.53 -8.12
N ILE A 66 -11.99 9.50 -8.28
CA ILE A 66 -10.67 9.32 -8.89
C ILE A 66 -9.62 9.64 -7.84
N MET A 67 -8.76 8.67 -7.55
CA MET A 67 -7.56 8.87 -6.74
C MET A 67 -6.34 8.77 -7.64
N PRO A 68 -5.85 9.90 -8.20
CA PRO A 68 -4.65 9.87 -9.01
C PRO A 68 -3.44 9.55 -8.14
N SER A 69 -2.46 8.85 -8.72
CA SER A 69 -1.13 8.80 -8.12
C SER A 69 -0.52 10.21 -8.07
N LEU A 70 0.30 10.44 -7.07
CA LEU A 70 1.00 11.71 -6.90
C LEU A 70 2.45 11.50 -7.35
N SER A 71 2.91 12.35 -8.26
CA SER A 71 4.23 12.17 -8.87
C SER A 71 5.36 12.25 -7.84
N GLN A 72 6.51 11.68 -8.20
CA GLN A 72 7.72 11.82 -7.38
C GLN A 72 8.10 13.30 -7.16
N GLU A 73 7.88 14.16 -8.16
CA GLU A 73 8.11 15.60 -8.05
C GLU A 73 7.24 16.24 -6.95
N PHE A 74 5.95 15.85 -6.88
CA PHE A 74 5.06 16.31 -5.81
C PHE A 74 5.61 15.97 -4.42
N TRP A 75 6.16 14.77 -4.24
CA TRP A 75 6.67 14.28 -2.95
C TRP A 75 8.06 14.77 -2.59
N LEU A 76 8.97 14.94 -3.55
CA LEU A 76 10.36 15.29 -3.26
C LEU A 76 10.59 16.80 -3.22
N ASN A 77 9.94 17.54 -4.13
CA ASN A 77 10.20 18.95 -4.36
C ASN A 77 8.94 19.83 -4.23
N GLY A 78 7.76 19.22 -4.36
CA GLY A 78 6.47 19.91 -4.37
C GLY A 78 5.77 20.03 -3.01
N PRO A 79 4.44 20.26 -3.02
CA PRO A 79 3.63 20.46 -1.82
C PRO A 79 3.63 19.27 -0.85
N GLY A 80 3.93 18.06 -1.33
CA GLY A 80 4.02 16.85 -0.52
C GLY A 80 5.30 16.72 0.31
N ARG A 81 6.32 17.56 0.07
CA ARG A 81 7.68 17.40 0.62
C ARG A 81 7.76 17.26 2.13
N THR A 82 7.00 18.08 2.86
CA THR A 82 7.00 18.02 4.33
C THR A 82 6.40 16.70 4.82
N TYR A 83 5.29 16.26 4.22
CA TYR A 83 4.65 14.97 4.52
C TYR A 83 5.55 13.80 4.18
N TYR A 84 6.24 13.86 3.04
CA TYR A 84 7.21 12.84 2.62
C TYR A 84 8.33 12.69 3.65
N ARG A 85 8.93 13.81 4.08
CA ARG A 85 10.00 13.80 5.10
C ARG A 85 9.51 13.23 6.42
N GLU A 86 8.31 13.59 6.86
CA GLU A 86 7.72 13.04 8.07
C GLU A 86 7.48 11.53 7.96
N MET A 87 6.84 11.10 6.87
CA MET A 87 6.52 9.70 6.60
C MET A 87 7.77 8.82 6.55
N THR A 88 8.82 9.29 5.87
CA THR A 88 10.09 8.57 5.71
C THR A 88 10.91 8.54 6.99
N HIS A 89 10.95 9.65 7.74
CA HIS A 89 11.67 9.71 9.01
C HIS A 89 10.99 8.90 10.11
N LYS A 90 9.66 9.03 10.25
CA LYS A 90 8.90 8.34 11.30
C LYS A 90 8.53 6.90 10.93
N LYS A 91 8.60 6.55 9.64
CA LYS A 91 8.14 5.25 9.09
C LYS A 91 6.72 4.92 9.53
N LYS A 92 5.87 5.93 9.52
CA LYS A 92 4.47 5.85 9.95
C LYS A 92 3.57 6.46 8.90
N SER A 93 2.32 6.02 8.88
CA SER A 93 1.32 6.58 8.01
C SER A 93 1.07 8.06 8.30
N ILE A 94 0.86 8.84 7.24
CA ILE A 94 0.48 10.25 7.32
C ILE A 94 -0.92 10.46 6.72
N LYS A 95 -1.66 11.46 7.23
CA LYS A 95 -2.86 11.99 6.57
C LYS A 95 -2.41 13.11 5.65
N LEU A 96 -2.61 12.93 4.34
CA LEU A 96 -2.43 13.99 3.36
C LEU A 96 -3.79 14.68 3.14
N PRO A 97 -3.95 15.95 3.53
CA PRO A 97 -5.19 16.67 3.28
C PRO A 97 -5.35 16.96 1.79
N VAL A 98 -6.54 17.45 1.41
CA VAL A 98 -6.73 18.05 0.08
C VAL A 98 -5.82 19.28 0.00
N LEU A 99 -4.90 19.26 -0.96
CA LEU A 99 -3.99 20.38 -1.22
C LEU A 99 -4.49 21.14 -2.44
N LYS A 100 -4.29 22.46 -2.40
CA LYS A 100 -4.55 23.33 -3.55
C LYS A 100 -3.68 22.86 -4.73
N ASP A 101 -4.25 22.88 -5.93
CA ASP A 101 -3.58 22.55 -7.19
C ASP A 101 -3.15 21.07 -7.34
N VAL A 102 -3.63 20.19 -6.45
CA VAL A 102 -3.53 18.73 -6.62
C VAL A 102 -4.85 18.20 -7.16
N PRO A 103 -4.85 17.33 -8.19
CA PRO A 103 -6.07 16.79 -8.81
C PRO A 103 -6.80 15.74 -7.94
N SER A 104 -6.77 15.90 -6.62
CA SER A 104 -7.43 15.01 -5.64
C SER A 104 -8.47 15.81 -4.88
N GLN A 105 -9.74 15.44 -5.01
CA GLN A 105 -10.85 16.10 -4.30
C GLN A 105 -11.01 15.62 -2.86
N TYR A 106 -10.29 14.56 -2.49
CA TYR A 106 -10.43 13.88 -1.20
C TYR A 106 -9.09 13.76 -0.48
N PRO A 107 -9.08 13.84 0.87
CA PRO A 107 -7.91 13.52 1.65
C PRO A 107 -7.53 12.04 1.47
N ARG A 108 -6.29 11.70 1.79
CA ARG A 108 -5.80 10.31 1.70
C ARG A 108 -4.89 9.99 2.87
N LEU A 109 -4.89 8.73 3.29
CA LEU A 109 -3.86 8.20 4.18
C LEU A 109 -2.78 7.53 3.33
N VAL A 110 -1.53 7.86 3.58
CA VAL A 110 -0.38 7.25 2.89
C VAL A 110 0.47 6.54 3.94
N ALA A 111 0.63 5.23 3.79
CA ALA A 111 1.37 4.38 4.71
C ALA A 111 2.62 3.80 4.02
N PRO A 112 3.83 4.03 4.54
CA PRO A 112 5.04 3.44 3.98
C PRO A 112 5.06 1.93 4.25
N ILE A 113 5.52 1.17 3.26
CA ILE A 113 5.75 -0.27 3.37
C ILE A 113 7.23 -0.48 3.61
N VAL A 114 7.55 -0.90 4.83
CA VAL A 114 8.92 -0.97 5.33
C VAL A 114 9.34 -2.42 5.47
N VAL A 115 10.49 -2.78 4.90
CA VAL A 115 11.16 -4.06 5.14
C VAL A 115 12.49 -3.73 5.80
N GLU A 116 12.69 -4.25 7.01
CA GLU A 116 13.80 -3.84 7.89
C GLU A 116 13.80 -2.32 8.09
N GLU A 117 14.73 -1.61 7.45
CA GLU A 117 14.86 -0.16 7.53
C GLU A 117 14.59 0.57 6.20
N GLU A 118 14.24 -0.17 5.15
CA GLU A 118 14.09 0.37 3.79
C GLU A 118 12.61 0.45 3.39
N ILE A 119 12.25 1.49 2.65
CA ILE A 119 10.90 1.66 2.11
C ILE A 119 10.84 1.03 0.72
N PHE A 120 9.97 0.03 0.57
CA PHE A 120 9.77 -0.70 -0.69
C PHE A 120 8.60 -0.16 -1.51
N GLY A 121 7.70 0.58 -0.86
CA GLY A 121 6.56 1.20 -1.53
C GLY A 121 5.65 1.93 -0.54
N TYR A 122 4.48 2.31 -1.05
CA TYR A 122 3.48 3.05 -0.29
C TYR A 122 2.10 2.48 -0.54
N LEU A 123 1.32 2.33 0.52
CA LEU A 123 -0.09 2.00 0.46
C LEU A 123 -0.91 3.26 0.73
N THR A 124 -1.62 3.71 -0.28
CA THR A 124 -2.44 4.92 -0.26
C THR A 124 -3.92 4.54 -0.23
N VAL A 125 -4.67 5.09 0.74
CA VAL A 125 -6.11 4.88 0.88
C VAL A 125 -6.83 6.21 0.77
N GLY A 126 -7.82 6.28 -0.12
CA GLY A 126 -8.66 7.45 -0.30
C GLY A 126 -9.64 7.61 0.85
N CYS A 127 -9.71 8.80 1.44
CA CYS A 127 -10.62 9.11 2.55
C CYS A 127 -11.80 9.94 2.03
N ILE A 128 -12.99 9.36 2.05
CA ILE A 128 -14.28 10.01 1.71
C ILE A 128 -14.80 10.95 2.80
N ARG A 129 -14.35 10.74 4.04
CA ARG A 129 -14.70 11.50 5.23
C ARG A 129 -13.44 12.07 5.85
N ASP A 130 -13.61 12.91 6.87
CA ASP A 130 -12.52 13.69 7.45
C ASP A 130 -11.59 12.86 8.37
N GLY A 131 -11.16 11.69 7.90
CA GLY A 131 -10.29 10.76 8.62
C GLY A 131 -10.74 9.32 8.46
N LEU A 132 -9.95 8.43 9.05
CA LEU A 132 -10.23 7.00 9.13
C LEU A 132 -10.53 6.61 10.57
N GLU A 133 -11.46 5.68 10.75
CA GLU A 133 -11.76 5.07 12.03
C GLU A 133 -10.61 4.16 12.49
N SER A 134 -10.55 3.91 13.80
CA SER A 134 -9.52 3.07 14.41
C SER A 134 -9.40 1.67 13.79
N PHE A 135 -10.50 1.10 13.29
CA PHE A 135 -10.47 -0.21 12.65
C PHE A 135 -9.86 -0.15 11.25
N GLU A 136 -10.12 0.92 10.49
CA GLU A 136 -9.58 1.12 9.14
C GLU A 136 -8.08 1.32 9.21
N ILE A 137 -7.61 2.13 10.17
CA ILE A 137 -6.18 2.32 10.43
C ILE A 137 -5.51 0.98 10.78
N ALA A 138 -6.13 0.17 11.64
CA ALA A 138 -5.58 -1.14 12.01
C ALA A 138 -5.51 -2.11 10.82
N ALA A 139 -6.53 -2.12 9.95
CA ALA A 139 -6.54 -2.94 8.73
C ALA A 139 -5.45 -2.48 7.75
N ILE A 140 -5.25 -1.18 7.57
CA ILE A 140 -4.17 -0.61 6.75
C ILE A 140 -2.80 -1.00 7.29
N THR A 141 -2.57 -0.86 8.61
CA THR A 141 -1.31 -1.30 9.24
C THR A 141 -1.05 -2.79 9.06
N HIS A 142 -2.10 -3.60 9.12
CA HIS A 142 -1.97 -5.03 8.87
C HIS A 142 -1.62 -5.30 7.40
N ALA A 143 -2.31 -4.65 6.45
CA ALA A 143 -2.04 -4.76 5.03
C ALA A 143 -0.62 -4.30 4.66
N THR A 144 -0.08 -3.24 5.25
CA THR A 144 1.31 -2.82 4.98
C THR A 144 2.31 -3.86 5.49
N THR A 145 2.05 -4.50 6.63
CA THR A 145 2.87 -5.60 7.16
C THR A 145 2.89 -6.79 6.21
N ILE A 146 1.72 -7.15 5.68
CA ILE A 146 1.57 -8.20 4.68
C ILE A 146 2.38 -7.84 3.42
N CYS A 147 2.22 -6.62 2.91
CA CYS A 147 2.95 -6.17 1.73
C CYS A 147 4.47 -6.23 1.96
N SER A 148 4.95 -5.90 3.16
CA SER A 148 6.37 -6.06 3.51
C SER A 148 6.84 -7.50 3.36
N VAL A 149 6.04 -8.48 3.81
CA VAL A 149 6.35 -9.91 3.65
C VAL A 149 6.38 -10.29 2.16
N GLU A 150 5.41 -9.83 1.38
CA GLU A 150 5.36 -10.12 -0.06
C GLU A 150 6.53 -9.50 -0.84
N PHE A 151 6.92 -8.26 -0.53
CA PHE A 151 8.13 -7.65 -1.10
C PHE A 151 9.39 -8.40 -0.70
N LEU A 152 9.50 -8.85 0.55
CA LEU A 152 10.64 -9.64 1.00
C LEU A 152 10.74 -10.97 0.25
N LYS A 153 9.63 -11.67 0.03
CA LYS A 153 9.58 -12.89 -0.79
C LYS A 153 10.09 -12.65 -2.21
N GLN A 154 9.61 -11.57 -2.86
CA GLN A 154 10.06 -11.20 -4.21
C GLN A 154 11.55 -10.88 -4.25
N LEU A 155 12.06 -10.15 -3.24
CA LEU A 155 13.49 -9.84 -3.13
C LEU A 155 14.35 -11.09 -2.99
N ILE A 156 13.92 -12.06 -2.17
CA ILE A 156 14.62 -13.34 -1.99
C ILE A 156 14.64 -14.13 -3.30
N ALA A 157 13.51 -14.22 -4.00
CA ALA A 157 13.42 -14.90 -5.30
C ALA A 157 14.36 -14.27 -6.34
N LEU A 158 14.34 -12.93 -6.47
CA LEU A 158 15.24 -12.20 -7.38
C LEU A 158 16.72 -12.43 -7.07
N LYS A 159 17.10 -12.46 -5.79
CA LYS A 159 18.48 -12.75 -5.38
C LYS A 159 18.90 -14.17 -5.72
N ALA A 160 18.02 -15.15 -5.51
CA ALA A 160 18.28 -16.54 -5.86
C ALA A 160 18.47 -16.72 -7.37
N GLU A 161 17.60 -16.13 -8.20
CA GLU A 161 17.73 -16.17 -9.66
C GLU A 161 19.05 -15.57 -10.16
N ASN A 162 19.46 -14.43 -9.59
CA ASN A 162 20.72 -13.79 -9.96
C ASN A 162 21.94 -14.61 -9.52
N SER A 163 21.87 -15.32 -8.39
CA SER A 163 22.93 -16.24 -7.97
C SER A 163 23.11 -17.36 -8.99
N VAL A 164 22.01 -18.03 -9.38
CA VAL A 164 22.04 -19.12 -10.36
C VAL A 164 22.60 -18.67 -11.72
N LYS A 165 22.21 -17.48 -12.20
CA LYS A 165 22.77 -16.91 -13.44
C LYS A 165 24.27 -16.62 -13.32
N GLY A 166 24.72 -16.12 -12.18
CA GLY A 166 26.14 -15.86 -11.92
C GLY A 166 26.98 -17.12 -11.89
N ASP A 167 26.46 -18.20 -11.31
CA ASP A 167 27.13 -19.50 -11.26
C ASP A 167 27.25 -20.13 -12.65
N LEU A 168 26.18 -20.08 -13.46
CA LEU A 168 26.21 -20.56 -14.85
C LEU A 168 27.27 -19.84 -15.70
N ILE A 169 27.37 -18.51 -15.60
CA ILE A 169 28.39 -17.73 -16.33
C ILE A 169 29.79 -18.14 -15.89
N ARG A 170 29.98 -18.41 -14.59
CA ARG A 170 31.27 -18.83 -14.05
C ARG A 170 31.65 -20.23 -14.56
N ASP A 171 30.71 -21.16 -14.61
CA ASP A 171 30.92 -22.51 -15.14
C ASP A 171 31.26 -22.48 -16.64
N LEU A 172 30.63 -21.60 -17.43
CA LEU A 172 30.95 -21.40 -18.86
C LEU A 172 32.31 -20.75 -19.10
N LEU A 173 32.81 -19.92 -18.18
CA LEU A 173 34.12 -19.27 -18.29
C LEU A 173 35.27 -20.11 -17.73
N SER A 174 34.96 -21.16 -16.97
CA SER A 174 35.94 -22.02 -16.30
C SER A 174 36.09 -23.41 -16.94
N GLY A 175 35.33 -23.69 -18.02
CA GLY A 175 35.50 -24.84 -18.91
C GLY A 175 36.11 -24.45 -20.25
#